data_AF-A0A5E6NPW9-F1
#
_entry.id   AF-A0A5E6NPW9-F1
#
_cell.length_a   1.000
_cell.length_b   1.000
_cell.length_c   1.000
_cell.angle_alpha   90.00
_cell.angle_beta   90.00
_cell.angle_gamma   90.00
#
_symmetry.space_group_name_H-M   'P 1'
#
loop_
_entity.id
_entity.type
_entity.pdbx_description
1 polymer ?
#
loop_
_entity_poly.entity_id
_entity_poly.type
_entity_poly.pdbx_seq_one_letter_code
_entity_poly.pdbx_strand_id
1 'polypeptide(L)' 'MKTLNLDLGEKSYPIYIGQNLLNQKALLSKHILGKQVMIVTNTTVAPLILLR' A
#
# COMPACT_ATOMS: atom_id res chain seq x y z
N MET A 1 0.64 -11.13 -9.84
CA MET A 1 0.94 -9.74 -9.44
C MET A 1 1.63 -9.06 -10.60
N LYS A 2 1.20 -7.86 -10.98
CA LYS A 2 1.89 -6.99 -11.94
C LYS A 2 2.38 -5.74 -11.21
N THR A 3 3.48 -5.16 -11.68
CA THR A 3 4.02 -3.90 -11.14
C THR A 3 4.17 -2.91 -12.28
N LEU A 4 3.59 -1.73 -12.13
CA LEU A 4 3.83 -0.58 -13.00
C LEU A 4 4.73 0.40 -12.25
N ASN A 5 5.92 0.68 -12.76
CA ASN A 5 6.75 1.74 -12.21
C ASN A 5 6.33 3.06 -12.86
N LEU A 6 5.69 3.93 -12.08
CA LEU A 6 5.29 5.23 -12.56
C LEU A 6 6.45 6.21 -12.38
N ASP A 7 6.81 6.88 -13.47
CA ASP A 7 7.84 7.92 -13.46
C ASP A 7 7.19 9.30 -13.51
N LEU A 8 7.40 10.08 -12.46
CA LEU A 8 6.98 11.49 -12.36
C LEU A 8 8.20 12.41 -12.17
N GLY A 9 9.38 11.98 -12.65
CA GLY A 9 10.65 12.66 -12.42
C GLY A 9 11.17 12.40 -11.01
N GLU A 10 11.22 13.43 -10.18
CA GLU A 10 11.78 13.35 -8.82
C GLU A 10 11.02 12.38 -7.89
N LYS A 11 9.79 12.00 -8.26
CA LYS A 11 8.94 11.09 -7.47
C LYS A 11 8.48 9.91 -8.31
N SER A 12 9.38 8.96 -8.56
CA SER A 12 9.01 7.67 -9.12
C SER A 12 8.55 6.70 -8.02
N TYR A 13 7.47 5.94 -8.26
CA TYR A 13 6.98 4.93 -7.33
C TYR A 13 6.26 3.76 -8.02
N PRO A 14 6.25 2.56 -7.41
CA PRO A 14 5.58 1.40 -7.97
C PRO A 14 4.08 1.35 -7.64
N ILE A 15 3.29 0.94 -8.63
CA ILE A 15 1.89 0.54 -8.47
C ILE A 15 1.81 -0.98 -8.57
N TYR A 16 1.47 -1.64 -7.47
CA TYR A 16 1.28 -3.10 -7.43
C TYR A 16 -0.18 -3.46 -7.72
N ILE A 17 -0.42 -4.35 -8.69
CA ILE A 17 -1.75 -4.77 -9.12
C ILE A 17 -1.88 -6.29 -8.97
N GLY A 18 -2.87 -6.72 -8.19
CA GLY A 18 -3.10 -8.13 -7.89
C GLY A 18 -4.09 -8.34 -6.76
N GLN A 19 -4.32 -9.60 -6.41
CA GLN A 19 -5.22 -10.00 -5.32
C GLN A 19 -4.44 -10.19 -4.02
N ASN A 20 -5.10 -9.95 -2.88
CA ASN A 20 -4.57 -10.18 -1.53
C ASN A 20 -3.20 -9.54 -1.25
N LEU A 21 -2.90 -8.39 -1.88
CA LEU A 21 -1.59 -7.74 -1.77
C LEU A 21 -1.30 -7.19 -0.38
N LEU A 22 -2.32 -6.76 0.37
CA LEU A 22 -2.17 -6.26 1.75
C LEU A 22 -1.64 -7.34 2.72
N ASN A 23 -1.88 -8.62 2.43
CA ASN A 23 -1.35 -9.73 3.23
C ASN A 23 0.15 -9.97 2.97
N GLN A 24 0.70 -9.38 1.89
CA GLN A 24 2.11 -9.52 1.52
C GLN A 24 2.93 -8.41 2.18
N LYS A 25 3.24 -8.57 3.47
CA LYS A 25 3.95 -7.58 4.30
C LYS A 25 5.21 -7.01 3.62
N ALA A 26 5.94 -7.84 2.86
CA ALA A 26 7.14 -7.44 2.13
C ALA A 26 6.91 -6.31 1.10
N LEU A 27 5.70 -6.13 0.58
CA LEU A 27 5.37 -5.02 -0.32
C LEU A 27 5.32 -3.69 0.43
N LEU A 28 4.76 -3.68 1.65
CA LEU A 28 4.68 -2.49 2.49
C LEU A 28 6.03 -2.15 3.13
N SER A 29 6.77 -3.15 3.61
CA SER A 29 8.08 -2.96 4.27
C SER A 29 9.13 -2.30 3.36
N LYS A 30 8.99 -2.39 2.03
CA LYS A 30 9.88 -1.70 1.08
C LYS A 30 9.71 -0.19 1.08
N HIS A 31 8.54 0.30 1.48
CA HIS A 31 8.14 1.72 1.35
C HIS A 31 7.93 2.40 2.71
N ILE A 32 7.79 1.64 3.79
CA ILE A 32 7.65 2.17 5.16
C ILE A 32 8.99 2.08 5.87
N LEU A 33 9.70 3.21 5.95
CA LEU A 33 10.99 3.31 6.66
C LEU A 33 10.83 3.55 8.17
N GLY A 34 9.67 4.08 8.59
CA GLY A 34 9.36 4.38 9.99
C GLY A 34 8.79 3.18 10.76
N LYS A 35 8.78 3.29 12.09
CA LYS A 35 8.20 2.26 12.98
C LYS A 35 6.71 2.48 13.27
N GLN A 36 6.19 3.67 12.99
CA GLN A 36 4.82 4.07 13.27
C GLN A 36 4.18 4.57 11.98
N VAL A 37 2.92 4.18 11.77
CA VAL A 37 2.10 4.60 10.63
C VAL A 37 0.71 4.96 11.12
N MET A 38 0.07 5.91 10.46
CA MET A 38 -1.33 6.27 10.69
C MET A 38 -2.16 5.86 9.47
N ILE A 39 -3.13 4.97 9.66
CA ILE A 39 -4.06 4.57 8.61
C ILE A 39 -5.20 5.58 8.58
N VAL A 40 -5.39 6.26 7.44
CA VAL A 40 -6.50 7.18 7.21
C VAL A 40 -7.48 6.53 6.23
N THR A 41 -8.74 6.42 6.61
CA THR A 41 -9.83 5.85 5.80
C THR A 41 -11.14 6.57 6.10
N ASN A 42 -12.16 6.36 5.27
CA ASN A 42 -13.50 6.87 5.52
C ASN A 42 -14.37 5.89 6.31
N THR A 43 -15.55 6.35 6.72
CA THR A 43 -16.52 5.57 7.52
C THR A 43 -17.06 4.34 6.79
N THR A 44 -17.14 4.39 5.47
CA THR A 44 -17.67 3.29 4.65
C THR A 44 -16.67 2.13 4.48
N VAL A 45 -15.39 2.45 4.27
CA VAL A 45 -14.35 1.46 3.93
C VAL A 45 -13.70 0.88 5.20
N ALA A 46 -13.62 1.66 6.29
CA ALA A 46 -13.08 1.21 7.57
C ALA A 46 -13.59 -0.18 8.02
N PRO A 47 -14.91 -0.43 8.15
CA PRO A 47 -15.41 -1.72 8.64
C PRO A 47 -15.11 -2.89 7.70
N LEU A 48 -14.81 -2.65 6.42
CA LEU A 48 -14.59 -3.69 5.42
C LEU A 48 -13.14 -4.20 5.39
N ILE A 49 -12.17 -3.35 5.75
CA ILE A 49 -10.74 -3.59 5.47
C ILE A 49 -9.86 -3.52 6.72
N LEU A 50 -10.19 -2.70 7.73
CA LEU A 50 -9.32 -2.52 8.91
C LEU A 50 -9.44 -3.62 9.98
N LEU A 51 -10.55 -4.35 10.02
CA LEU A 51 -10.82 -5.37 11.06
C LEU A 51 -10.24 -6.75 10.72
N ARG A 52 -9.29 -6.82 9.77
CA ARG A 52 -8.68 -8.06 9.30
C ARG A 52 -7.37 -8.37 10.01
#